data_AF-A0A1A3CP63-F1
#
_entry.id   AF-A0A1A3CP63-F1
#
_cell.length_a   1.000
_cell.length_b   1.000
_cell.length_c   1.000
_cell.angle_alpha   90.00
_cell.angle_beta   90.00
_cell.angle_gamma   90.00
#
_symmetry.space_group_name_H-M   'P 1'
#
loop_
_entity.id
_entity.type
_entity.pdbx_description
1 polymer ?
#
loop_
_entity_poly.entity_id
_entity_poly.type
_entity_poly.pdbx_seq_one_letter_code
_entity_poly.pdbx_strand_id
1 'polypeptide(L)' 'MNPVGEPINLANEFTEVVVQRVDTRNGSRLLISAPKSGQWISLDPLEVEALTWQNARTLTAMVGNTGAPLLPDEDRPAP' A
#
# COMPACT_ATOMS: atom_id res chain seq x y z
N MET A 1 6.19 -13.34 -9.49
CA MET A 1 6.24 -13.09 -8.03
C MET A 1 5.90 -14.41 -7.38
N ASN A 2 6.76 -14.93 -6.52
CA ASN A 2 6.56 -16.22 -5.87
C ASN A 2 6.17 -15.98 -4.40
N PRO A 3 4.97 -16.39 -3.96
CA PRO A 3 4.56 -16.23 -2.56
C PRO A 3 5.50 -16.96 -1.59
N VAL A 4 5.74 -16.38 -0.42
CA VAL A 4 6.60 -16.96 0.61
C VAL A 4 5.94 -16.94 1.99
N GLY A 5 5.74 -18.13 2.56
CA GLY A 5 5.03 -18.27 3.84
C GLY A 5 3.52 -18.12 3.68
N GLU A 6 2.82 -18.09 4.81
CA GLU A 6 1.36 -17.95 4.86
C GLU A 6 0.95 -16.47 4.75
N PRO A 7 -0.11 -16.13 3.98
CA PRO A 7 -0.61 -14.77 3.90
C PRO A 7 -1.25 -14.33 5.21
N ILE A 8 -1.15 -13.05 5.52
CA ILE A 8 -1.87 -12.43 6.63
C ILE A 8 -3.13 -11.76 6.07
N ASN A 9 -4.30 -12.22 6.52
CA ASN A 9 -5.57 -11.58 6.17
C ASN A 9 -5.92 -10.52 7.22
N LEU A 10 -6.12 -9.29 6.79
CA LEU A 10 -6.62 -8.19 7.62
C LEU A 10 -8.00 -7.77 7.10
N ALA A 11 -9.03 -7.93 7.92
CA ALA A 11 -10.41 -7.60 7.53
C ALA A 11 -11.20 -6.97 8.67
N ASN A 12 -12.17 -6.14 8.29
CA ASN A 12 -13.22 -5.59 9.15
C ASN A 12 -14.54 -5.49 8.35
N GLU A 13 -15.53 -4.78 8.88
CA GLU A 13 -16.84 -4.61 8.23
C GLU A 13 -16.80 -3.77 6.94
N PHE A 14 -15.73 -3.01 6.70
CA PHE A 14 -15.60 -2.12 5.55
C PHE A 14 -14.66 -2.66 4.47
N THR A 15 -13.59 -3.36 4.86
CA THR A 15 -12.52 -3.76 3.95
C THR A 15 -11.89 -5.09 4.32
N GLU A 16 -11.24 -5.70 3.33
CA GLU A 16 -10.41 -6.90 3.47
C GLU A 16 -9.17 -6.70 2.60
N VAL A 17 -8.01 -6.93 3.19
CA VAL A 17 -6.71 -6.94 2.50
C VAL A 17 -5.91 -8.19 2.87
N VAL A 18 -5.16 -8.68 1.90
CA VAL A 18 -4.23 -9.80 2.05
C VAL A 18 -2.81 -9.27 1.93
N VAL A 19 -1.99 -9.56 2.94
CA VAL A 19 -0.59 -9.13 3.02
C VAL A 19 0.30 -10.37 2.91
N GLN A 20 1.19 -10.38 1.91
CA GLN A 20 2.01 -11.54 1.58
C GLN A 20 3.41 -11.09 1.17
N ARG A 21 4.45 -11.70 1.77
CA ARG A 21 5.80 -11.58 1.21
C ARG A 21 5.86 -12.37 -0.10
N VAL A 22 6.41 -11.74 -1.15
CA VAL A 22 6.67 -12.39 -2.44
C VAL A 22 8.13 -12.18 -2.83
N ASP A 23 8.73 -13.20 -3.43
CA ASP A 23 10.06 -13.09 -4.03
C ASP A 23 9.95 -12.73 -5.51
N THR A 24 10.83 -11.84 -5.95
CA THR A 24 10.95 -11.38 -7.33
C THR A 24 12.39 -11.54 -7.80
N ARG A 25 12.65 -11.31 -9.09
CA ARG A 25 14.04 -11.27 -9.59
C ARG A 25 14.88 -10.15 -8.96
N ASN A 26 14.23 -9.10 -8.45
CA ASN A 26 14.85 -7.90 -7.91
C ASN A 26 14.78 -7.87 -6.36
N GLY A 27 14.70 -9.04 -5.72
CA GLY A 27 14.57 -9.18 -4.26
C GLY A 27 13.13 -9.34 -3.78
N SER A 28 12.97 -9.39 -2.46
CA SER A 28 11.68 -9.59 -1.81
C SER A 28 10.83 -8.32 -1.83
N ARG A 29 9.52 -8.50 -1.92
CA ARG A 29 8.51 -7.45 -1.86
C ARG A 29 7.41 -7.82 -0.87
N LEU A 30 6.75 -6.82 -0.30
CA LEU A 30 5.47 -6.99 0.39
C LEU A 30 4.35 -6.72 -0.63
N LEU A 31 3.59 -7.74 -0.99
CA LEU A 31 2.37 -7.61 -1.77
C LEU A 31 1.20 -7.35 -0.82
N ILE A 32 0.48 -6.26 -1.05
CA ILE A 32 -0.78 -5.95 -0.37
C ILE A 32 -1.87 -5.93 -1.45
N SER A 33 -2.88 -6.77 -1.32
CA SER A 33 -4.00 -6.84 -2.27
C SER A 33 -5.34 -6.69 -1.56
N ALA A 34 -6.31 -6.05 -2.21
CA ALA A 34 -7.67 -5.88 -1.74
C ALA A 34 -8.64 -6.64 -2.66
N PRO A 35 -8.98 -7.92 -2.37
CA PRO A 35 -9.68 -8.80 -3.30
C PRO A 35 -10.99 -8.22 -3.85
N LYS A 36 -11.76 -7.54 -3.00
CA LYS A 36 -13.06 -6.94 -3.37
C LYS A 36 -12.95 -5.85 -4.44
N SER A 37 -11.86 -5.07 -4.43
CA SER A 37 -11.65 -3.95 -5.36
C SER A 37 -10.69 -4.29 -6.51
N GLY A 38 -9.96 -5.41 -6.39
CA GLY A 38 -8.88 -5.78 -7.31
C GLY A 38 -7.64 -4.89 -7.23
N GLN A 39 -7.61 -3.90 -6.33
CA GLN A 39 -6.45 -3.03 -6.12
C GLN A 39 -5.32 -3.80 -5.43
N TRP A 40 -4.08 -3.47 -5.78
CA TRP A 40 -2.90 -4.04 -5.16
C TRP A 40 -1.70 -3.10 -5.28
N ILE A 41 -0.73 -3.28 -4.39
CA ILE A 41 0.57 -2.62 -4.43
C ILE A 41 1.65 -3.61 -4.01
N SER A 42 2.84 -3.50 -4.61
CA SER A 42 4.03 -4.25 -4.20
C SER A 42 5.12 -3.29 -3.75
N LEU A 43 5.61 -3.46 -2.52
CA LEU A 43 6.56 -2.54 -1.88
C LEU A 43 7.89 -3.26 -1.61
N ASP A 44 9.04 -2.66 -1.92
CA ASP A 44 10.33 -3.12 -1.37
C ASP A 44 10.49 -2.78 0.11
N PRO A 45 11.53 -3.33 0.77
CA PRO A 45 11.77 -3.04 2.18
C PRO A 45 11.89 -1.54 2.51
N LEU A 46 12.43 -0.70 1.62
CA LEU A 46 12.57 0.74 1.89
C LEU A 46 11.21 1.45 1.79
N GLU A 47 10.40 1.09 0.80
CA GLU A 47 9.02 1.59 0.68
C GLU A 47 8.15 1.17 1.88
N VAL A 48 8.33 -0.05 2.40
CA VAL A 48 7.66 -0.51 3.63
C VAL A 48 8.16 0.24 4.86
N GLU A 49 9.47 0.48 4.96
CA GLU A 49 10.05 1.29 6.05
C GLU A 49 9.46 2.71 6.03
N ALA A 50 9.31 3.30 4.84
CA ALA A 50 8.72 4.63 4.70
C ALA A 50 7.29 4.73 5.24
N LEU A 51 6.50 3.64 5.19
CA LEU A 51 5.16 3.60 5.80
C LEU A 51 5.22 3.79 7.32
N THR A 52 6.30 3.35 7.98
CA THR A 52 6.49 3.49 9.43
C THR A 52 6.77 4.92 9.87
N TRP A 53 7.21 5.78 8.95
CA TRP A 53 7.45 7.20 9.20
C TRP A 53 6.16 8.04 9.09
N GLN A 54 5.09 7.46 8.54
CA GLN A 54 3.85 8.18 8.29
C GLN A 54 3.07 8.38 9.58
N ASN A 55 2.40 9.54 9.70
CA ASN A 55 1.50 9.84 10.79
C ASN A 55 0.02 9.59 10.40
N ALA A 56 -0.86 9.57 11.40
CA ALA A 56 -2.30 9.35 11.20
C ALA A 56 -2.92 10.34 10.20
N ARG A 57 -2.52 11.62 10.24
CA ARG A 57 -3.02 12.64 9.31
C ARG A 57 -2.74 12.28 7.85
N THR A 58 -1.56 11.74 7.58
CA THR A 58 -1.14 11.36 6.22
C THR A 58 -1.96 10.17 5.71
N LEU A 59 -2.17 9.17 6.56
CA LEU A 59 -3.01 8.01 6.24
C LEU A 59 -4.47 8.40 6.01
N THR A 60 -5.02 9.31 6.83
CA THR A 60 -6.38 9.84 6.63
C THR A 60 -6.53 10.55 5.28
N ALA A 61 -5.53 11.34 4.87
CA ALA A 61 -5.54 12.01 3.57
C ALA A 61 -5.53 11.01 2.40
N MET A 62 -4.79 9.90 2.50
CA MET A 62 -4.80 8.85 1.47
C MET A 62 -6.18 8.19 1.33
N VAL A 63 -6.88 7.93 2.43
CA VAL A 63 -8.25 7.38 2.39
C VAL A 63 -9.23 8.41 1.83
N GLY A 64 -9.11 9.67 2.25
CA GLY A 64 -9.99 10.76 1.79
C GLY A 64 -9.78 11.15 0.32
N ASN A 65 -8.60 10.89 -0.25
CA ASN A 65 -8.23 11.19 -1.63
C ASN A 65 -7.99 9.92 -2.47
N THR A 66 -8.86 8.93 -2.33
CA THR A 66 -8.69 7.61 -2.97
C THR A 66 -8.56 7.75 -4.49
N GLY A 67 -7.48 7.19 -5.05
CA GLY A 67 -7.20 7.19 -6.50
C GLY A 67 -6.56 8.45 -7.05
N ALA A 68 -6.31 9.47 -6.21
CA ALA A 68 -5.61 10.69 -6.58
C ALA A 68 -4.26 10.82 -5.85
N PRO A 69 -3.30 11.60 -6.40
CA PRO A 69 -2.02 11.84 -5.74
C PRO A 69 -2.18 12.42 -4.33
N LEU A 70 -1.37 11.94 -3.39
CA LEU A 70 -1.33 12.50 -2.03
C LEU A 70 -0.66 13.89 -2.01
N LEU A 71 0.36 14.07 -2.86
CA LEU A 71 1.04 15.34 -3.06
C LEU A 71 0.51 16.00 -4.33
N PRO A 72 0.40 17.33 -4.37
CA PRO A 72 -0.01 18.03 -5.58
C PRO A 72 1.00 17.79 -6.71
N ASP A 73 0.53 17.85 -7.95
CA ASP A 73 1.41 17.89 -9.13
C ASP A 73 2.36 19.09 -9.00
N GLU A 74 3.65 18.91 -9.35
CA GLU A 74 4.70 19.92 -9.15
C GLU A 74 4.41 21.27 -9.86
N ASP A 75 3.52 21.26 -10.86
CA ASP A 75 3.15 22.44 -11.65
C ASP A 75 1.83 23.11 -11.24
N ARG A 76 1.17 22.68 -10.15
CA ARG A 76 -0.06 23.33 -9.67
C ARG A 76 0.28 24.35 -8.57
N PRO A 77 0.08 25.67 -8.80
CA PRO A 77 0.24 26.64 -7.73
C PRO A 77 -0.75 26.32 -6.60
N ALA A 78 -0.27 26.37 -5.36
CA ALA A 78 -1.13 26.22 -4.18
C ALA A 78 -2.28 27.24 -4.22
N PRO A 79 -3.49 26.88 -3.80
CA PRO A 79 -4.62 27.80 -3.77
C PRO A 79 -4.39 28.99 -2.82
#